data_AF-A0A7I8VZ56-F1
#
_entry.id   AF-A0A7I8VZ56-F1
#
_cell.length_a   1.000
_cell.length_b   1.000
_cell.length_c   1.000
_cell.angle_alpha   90.00
_cell.angle_beta   90.00
_cell.angle_gamma   90.00
#
_symmetry.space_group_name_H-M   'P 1'
#
loop_
_entity.id
_entity.type
_entity.pdbx_description
1 polymer ?
#
loop_
_entity_poly.entity_id
_entity_poly.type
_entity_poly.pdbx_seq_one_letter_code
_entity_poly.pdbx_strand_id
1 'polypeptide(L)'
;MKAVLSYHHARMKTEKKLPSADFMLVIPFVQVSLPNISKREPATSSVAALLVEEYLTFMESRPNFMMHAAQKQSQEGLAAVAVKVGKHLKKEANELVEPIVMTSYENKEKILESDKGQEEAFKKALMELIHPLLRTLFVGYLRMDTLLFCWDQVIIGRDVAEWMSEIVPALIAVFFHILRKQLKNKSTVEEWHKSLKEEGQKLTASQFQYEINRYFIEDLRKILNQEDRAAMPVLDPTYTPYPAWKHWHDDPVPPRIGPVQRRTNRNARQLEREKEAKEKELIEERKRRILEEEKLKEEERFNRELARDRRREEEARIKLEDELEEEKKRRRYIEDELNKLRNELDNSKAARKKLSPEDVNNYLVPPAPPAARSMSVQADLPTHTPTPDKPTRQQAQQVMRDLLCKVVLSFTRVNHSTGQELKKLNEDTVSIIKQHKRDSQAAEPSEPSEPREEQ
;
A
#
# COMPACT_ATOMS: atom_id res chain seq x y z
N MET A 1 -15.61 7.84 -26.02
CA MET A 1 -15.82 7.01 -24.80
C MET A 1 -15.41 5.55 -25.00
N LYS A 2 -16.28 4.61 -25.45
CA LYS A 2 -16.01 3.16 -25.38
C LYS A 2 -14.64 2.73 -25.94
N ALA A 3 -14.30 3.12 -27.17
CA ALA A 3 -13.01 2.79 -27.78
C ALA A 3 -11.81 3.24 -26.93
N VAL A 4 -11.80 4.51 -26.51
CA VAL A 4 -10.78 5.12 -25.64
C VAL A 4 -10.59 4.32 -24.35
N LEU A 5 -11.68 4.04 -23.65
CA LEU A 5 -11.65 3.33 -22.36
C LEU A 5 -11.23 1.87 -22.51
N SER A 6 -11.69 1.18 -23.56
CA SER A 6 -11.26 -0.19 -23.87
C SER A 6 -9.77 -0.27 -24.22
N TYR A 7 -9.24 0.70 -24.97
CA TYR A 7 -7.81 0.76 -25.30
C TYR A 7 -6.96 1.04 -24.05
N HIS A 8 -7.36 2.00 -23.22
CA HIS A 8 -6.70 2.30 -21.94
C HIS A 8 -6.71 1.09 -21.00
N HIS A 9 -7.84 0.37 -20.89
CA HIS A 9 -7.94 -0.85 -20.07
C HIS A 9 -7.02 -1.97 -20.59
N ALA A 10 -7.02 -2.21 -21.90
CA ALA A 10 -6.11 -3.18 -22.53
C ALA A 10 -4.63 -2.83 -22.30
N ARG A 11 -4.25 -1.54 -22.41
CA ARG A 11 -2.89 -1.06 -22.16
C ARG A 11 -2.47 -1.22 -20.69
N MET A 12 -3.39 -1.10 -19.74
CA MET A 12 -3.11 -1.36 -18.31
C MET A 12 -2.81 -2.83 -18.01
N LYS A 13 -3.20 -3.79 -18.87
CA LYS A 13 -2.99 -5.24 -18.68
C LYS A 13 -3.53 -5.78 -17.34
N THR A 14 -4.55 -5.15 -16.76
CA THR A 14 -5.15 -5.58 -15.49
C THR A 14 -6.54 -6.18 -15.68
N GLU A 15 -6.79 -7.33 -15.06
CA GLU A 15 -8.13 -7.96 -15.01
C GLU A 15 -9.15 -7.16 -14.17
N LYS A 16 -8.65 -6.20 -13.36
CA LYS A 16 -9.47 -5.32 -12.53
C LYS A 16 -10.26 -4.36 -13.42
N LYS A 17 -11.52 -4.10 -13.05
CA LYS A 17 -12.38 -3.11 -13.70
C LYS A 17 -11.76 -1.71 -13.58
N LEU A 18 -11.89 -0.88 -14.61
CA LEU A 18 -11.49 0.53 -14.55
C LEU A 18 -12.20 1.25 -13.38
N PRO A 19 -11.51 2.12 -12.62
CA PRO A 19 -12.15 2.91 -11.58
C PRO A 19 -13.17 3.91 -12.13
N SER A 20 -14.21 4.21 -11.36
CA SER A 20 -15.28 5.15 -11.74
C SER A 20 -14.78 6.57 -12.04
N ALA A 21 -13.80 7.08 -11.30
CA ALA A 21 -13.24 8.41 -11.57
C ALA A 21 -12.48 8.45 -12.91
N ASP A 22 -11.71 7.40 -13.21
CA ASP A 22 -10.95 7.30 -14.47
C ASP A 22 -11.92 7.23 -15.67
N PHE A 23 -13.07 6.57 -15.52
CA PHE A 23 -14.17 6.63 -16.49
C PHE A 23 -14.71 8.07 -16.69
N MET A 24 -14.83 8.87 -15.63
CA MET A 24 -15.32 10.26 -15.74
C MET A 24 -14.32 11.19 -16.43
N LEU A 25 -13.01 10.96 -16.27
CA LEU A 25 -11.95 11.80 -16.88
C LEU A 25 -11.94 11.76 -18.43
N VAL A 26 -12.63 10.82 -19.08
CA VAL A 26 -12.76 10.81 -20.56
C VAL A 26 -13.85 11.79 -21.07
N ILE A 27 -14.70 12.33 -20.19
CA ILE A 27 -15.87 13.13 -20.59
C ILE A 27 -15.47 14.47 -21.24
N PRO A 28 -14.53 15.27 -20.70
CA PRO A 28 -14.17 16.56 -21.29
C PRO A 28 -13.58 16.45 -22.70
N PHE A 29 -12.66 15.51 -22.95
CA PHE A 29 -12.12 15.22 -24.29
C PHE A 29 -13.24 14.91 -25.29
N VAL A 30 -14.18 14.05 -24.90
CA VAL A 30 -15.32 13.68 -25.74
C VAL A 30 -16.23 14.88 -26.00
N GLN A 31 -16.47 15.74 -25.01
CA GLN A 31 -17.24 16.97 -25.16
C GLN A 31 -16.60 17.92 -26.18
N VAL A 32 -15.29 18.19 -26.05
CA VAL A 32 -14.53 19.05 -26.98
C VAL A 32 -14.54 18.48 -28.40
N SER A 33 -14.53 17.15 -28.54
CA SER A 33 -14.65 16.47 -29.83
C SER A 33 -16.07 16.34 -30.38
N LEU A 34 -17.15 16.64 -29.63
CA LEU A 34 -18.53 16.49 -30.13
C LEU A 34 -18.84 17.26 -31.43
N PRO A 35 -18.33 18.48 -31.67
CA PRO A 35 -18.53 19.18 -32.95
C PRO A 35 -17.93 18.45 -34.15
N ASN A 36 -16.89 17.64 -33.92
CA ASN A 36 -16.18 16.86 -34.94
C ASN A 36 -16.75 15.44 -35.12
N ILE A 37 -17.82 15.08 -34.38
CA ILE A 37 -18.44 13.76 -34.41
C ILE A 37 -19.87 13.87 -34.94
N SER A 38 -20.15 13.14 -36.04
CA SER A 38 -21.50 13.03 -36.60
C SER A 38 -22.48 12.48 -35.56
N LYS A 39 -23.64 13.14 -35.39
CA LYS A 39 -24.70 12.66 -34.48
C LYS A 39 -25.39 11.37 -34.94
N ARG A 40 -25.10 10.88 -36.14
CA ARG A 40 -25.75 9.72 -36.78
C ARG A 40 -24.82 8.55 -37.09
N GLU A 41 -23.51 8.77 -37.02
CA GLU A 41 -22.49 7.82 -37.45
C GLU A 41 -21.45 7.64 -36.33
N PRO A 42 -20.76 6.50 -36.24
CA PRO A 42 -19.63 6.38 -35.32
C PRO A 42 -18.54 7.40 -35.65
N ALA A 43 -17.85 7.90 -34.63
CA ALA A 43 -16.69 8.77 -34.82
C ALA A 43 -15.66 8.10 -35.75
N THR A 44 -15.12 8.87 -36.70
CA THR A 44 -14.14 8.39 -37.67
C THR A 44 -12.89 7.87 -36.97
N SER A 45 -12.18 6.92 -37.60
CA SER A 45 -10.99 6.29 -37.01
C SER A 45 -9.91 7.30 -36.62
N SER A 46 -9.79 8.44 -37.31
CA SER A 46 -8.88 9.53 -36.97
C SER A 46 -9.30 10.28 -35.70
N VAL A 47 -10.56 10.69 -35.58
CA VAL A 47 -11.08 11.34 -34.35
C VAL A 47 -11.05 10.37 -33.17
N ALA A 48 -11.32 9.08 -33.41
CA ALA A 48 -11.21 8.04 -32.40
C ALA A 48 -9.76 7.79 -31.94
N ALA A 49 -8.78 7.84 -32.84
CA ALA A 49 -7.36 7.71 -32.52
C ALA A 49 -6.83 8.93 -31.74
N LEU A 50 -7.15 10.15 -32.19
CA LEU A 50 -6.77 11.38 -31.50
C LEU A 50 -7.35 11.42 -30.07
N LEU A 51 -8.62 11.05 -29.89
CA LEU A 51 -9.23 10.89 -28.55
C LEU A 51 -8.61 9.77 -27.70
N VAL A 52 -7.98 8.75 -28.30
CA VAL A 52 -7.20 7.74 -27.58
C VAL A 52 -5.88 8.36 -27.12
N GLU A 53 -5.17 9.02 -28.02
CA GLU A 53 -3.87 9.65 -27.76
C GLU A 53 -3.97 10.73 -26.68
N GLU A 54 -4.85 11.73 -26.84
CA GLU A 54 -5.06 12.80 -25.84
C GLU A 54 -5.33 12.25 -24.43
N TYR A 55 -6.27 11.30 -24.31
CA TYR A 55 -6.66 10.74 -23.03
C TYR A 55 -5.55 9.89 -22.40
N LEU A 56 -4.81 9.09 -23.19
CA LEU A 56 -3.66 8.34 -22.70
C LEU A 56 -2.55 9.30 -22.23
N THR A 57 -2.21 10.28 -23.06
CA THR A 57 -1.16 11.27 -22.79
C THR A 57 -1.48 12.15 -21.58
N PHE A 58 -2.76 12.40 -21.29
CA PHE A 58 -3.23 12.99 -20.03
C PHE A 58 -3.10 12.03 -18.84
N MET A 59 -3.57 10.79 -18.96
CA MET A 59 -3.53 9.78 -17.88
C MET A 59 -2.11 9.38 -17.50
N GLU A 60 -1.14 9.46 -18.42
CA GLU A 60 0.29 9.27 -18.16
C GLU A 60 0.92 10.45 -17.41
N SER A 61 0.54 11.69 -17.74
CA SER A 61 1.00 12.90 -17.04
C SER A 61 0.31 13.16 -15.70
N ARG A 62 -0.71 12.38 -15.35
CA ARG A 62 -1.54 12.61 -14.15
C ARG A 62 -0.71 12.45 -12.88
N PRO A 63 -0.57 13.50 -12.03
CA PRO A 63 0.28 13.44 -10.85
C PRO A 63 -0.25 12.45 -9.80
N ASN A 64 0.67 11.87 -9.02
CA ASN A 64 0.40 10.79 -8.06
C ASN A 64 -0.72 11.10 -7.05
N PHE A 65 -0.94 12.38 -6.70
CA PHE A 65 -2.01 12.81 -5.78
C PHE A 65 -3.44 12.69 -6.35
N MET A 66 -3.59 12.47 -7.67
CA MET A 66 -4.88 12.18 -8.32
C MET A 66 -5.13 10.68 -8.52
N MET A 67 -4.14 9.83 -8.21
CA MET A 67 -4.28 8.37 -8.30
C MET A 67 -4.95 7.77 -7.05
N HIS A 68 -5.11 6.44 -7.01
CA HIS A 68 -5.67 5.77 -5.84
C HIS A 68 -4.76 5.94 -4.60
N ALA A 69 -5.30 6.48 -3.51
CA ALA A 69 -4.67 6.63 -2.20
C ALA A 69 -4.24 5.32 -1.49
N ALA A 70 -4.16 4.19 -2.20
CA ALA A 70 -3.54 2.95 -1.73
C ALA A 70 -1.99 2.97 -1.86
N GLN A 71 -1.43 3.89 -2.63
CA GLN A 71 0.01 4.12 -2.73
C GLN A 71 0.46 5.22 -1.76
N LYS A 72 1.55 5.00 -1.00
CA LYS A 72 2.07 5.98 -0.01
C LYS A 72 2.34 7.36 -0.63
N GLN A 73 3.03 7.38 -1.77
CA GLN A 73 3.30 8.60 -2.56
C GLN A 73 2.04 9.37 -2.97
N SER A 74 0.90 8.67 -3.16
CA SER A 74 -0.38 9.31 -3.47
C SER A 74 -0.96 10.00 -2.23
N GLN A 75 -0.86 9.38 -1.05
CA GLN A 75 -1.26 9.99 0.23
C GLN A 75 -0.34 11.17 0.61
N GLU A 76 0.96 11.06 0.39
CA GLU A 76 1.95 12.12 0.62
C GLU A 76 1.67 13.35 -0.28
N GLY A 77 1.42 13.13 -1.57
CA GLY A 77 1.02 14.18 -2.50
C GLY A 77 -0.33 14.82 -2.16
N LEU A 78 -1.34 14.01 -1.82
CA LEU A 78 -2.66 14.49 -1.35
C LEU A 78 -2.51 15.35 -0.08
N ALA A 79 -1.64 14.93 0.85
CA ALA A 79 -1.35 15.66 2.08
C ALA A 79 -0.61 16.99 1.82
N ALA A 80 0.25 17.06 0.80
CA ALA A 80 0.90 18.30 0.37
C ALA A 80 -0.11 19.27 -0.28
N VAL A 81 -0.97 18.77 -1.17
CA VAL A 81 -2.06 19.55 -1.78
C VAL A 81 -3.02 20.08 -0.71
N ALA A 82 -3.42 19.26 0.27
CA ALA A 82 -4.27 19.69 1.38
C ALA A 82 -3.61 20.81 2.22
N VAL A 83 -2.30 20.75 2.46
CA VAL A 83 -1.57 21.83 3.15
C VAL A 83 -1.57 23.13 2.33
N LYS A 84 -1.44 23.07 1.00
CA LYS A 84 -1.53 24.25 0.13
C LYS A 84 -2.95 24.84 0.14
N VAL A 85 -3.97 24.03 -0.16
CA VAL A 85 -5.38 24.46 -0.10
C VAL A 85 -5.70 25.05 1.27
N GLY A 86 -5.27 24.40 2.36
CA GLY A 86 -5.48 24.86 3.73
C GLY A 86 -4.85 26.22 4.03
N LYS A 87 -3.65 26.51 3.51
CA LYS A 87 -3.03 27.84 3.61
C LYS A 87 -3.85 28.91 2.89
N HIS A 88 -4.33 28.63 1.67
CA HIS A 88 -5.17 29.57 0.92
C HIS A 88 -6.54 29.78 1.60
N LEU A 89 -7.15 28.73 2.16
CA LEU A 89 -8.39 28.85 2.92
C LEU A 89 -8.20 29.67 4.22
N LYS A 90 -7.14 29.43 5.00
CA LYS A 90 -6.82 30.26 6.18
C LYS A 90 -6.62 31.74 5.83
N LYS A 91 -6.13 32.05 4.62
CA LYS A 91 -5.91 33.43 4.14
C LYS A 91 -7.19 34.10 3.62
N GLU A 92 -7.91 33.46 2.69
CA GLU A 92 -9.00 34.09 1.92
C GLU A 92 -10.41 33.64 2.34
N ALA A 93 -10.55 32.56 3.10
CA ALA A 93 -11.83 31.94 3.45
C ALA A 93 -11.83 31.37 4.87
N ASN A 94 -11.21 32.09 5.83
CA ASN A 94 -10.97 31.57 7.19
C ASN A 94 -12.26 31.12 7.91
N GLU A 95 -13.41 31.68 7.54
CA GLU A 95 -14.74 31.28 8.02
C GLU A 95 -15.17 29.84 7.65
N LEU A 96 -14.40 29.12 6.83
CA LEU A 96 -14.60 27.71 6.53
C LEU A 96 -13.71 26.76 7.33
N VAL A 97 -12.67 27.25 8.02
CA VAL A 97 -11.68 26.39 8.70
C VAL A 97 -12.32 25.60 9.83
N GLU A 98 -13.10 26.28 10.68
CA GLU A 98 -13.86 25.66 11.77
C GLU A 98 -14.94 24.69 11.26
N PRO A 99 -15.85 25.06 10.33
CA PRO A 99 -16.78 24.11 9.70
C PRO A 99 -16.11 22.86 9.11
N ILE A 100 -14.96 22.99 8.44
CA ILE A 100 -14.21 21.84 7.89
C ILE A 100 -13.64 20.94 8.99
N VAL A 101 -13.14 21.49 10.11
CA VAL A 101 -12.71 20.66 11.24
C VAL A 101 -13.89 19.87 11.81
N MET A 102 -15.04 20.54 12.00
CA MET A 102 -16.22 19.90 12.60
C MET A 102 -16.77 18.73 11.77
N THR A 103 -16.66 18.76 10.43
CA THR A 103 -17.30 17.73 9.58
C THR A 103 -16.74 16.32 9.71
N SER A 104 -15.45 16.17 10.06
CA SER A 104 -14.80 14.86 10.17
C SER A 104 -14.51 14.45 11.63
N TYR A 105 -14.93 15.25 12.62
CA TYR A 105 -14.51 15.12 14.02
C TYR A 105 -15.66 15.16 15.04
N GLU A 106 -16.77 14.46 14.75
CA GLU A 106 -17.98 14.42 15.60
C GLU A 106 -17.78 13.98 17.07
N ASN A 107 -16.65 13.36 17.45
CA ASN A 107 -16.56 12.62 18.73
C ASN A 107 -15.17 12.49 19.41
N LYS A 108 -14.23 13.45 19.26
CA LYS A 108 -12.93 13.42 19.98
C LYS A 108 -12.41 14.80 20.45
N GLU A 109 -12.98 15.30 21.54
CA GLU A 109 -12.62 16.58 22.19
C GLU A 109 -11.11 16.72 22.48
N LYS A 110 -10.47 15.65 22.97
CA LYS A 110 -9.08 15.61 23.48
C LYS A 110 -7.95 15.85 22.46
N ILE A 111 -8.28 16.28 21.24
CA ILE A 111 -7.30 16.63 20.18
C ILE A 111 -7.33 18.14 19.87
N LEU A 112 -8.40 18.84 20.27
CA LEU A 112 -8.63 20.26 19.94
C LEU A 112 -7.90 21.25 20.87
N GLU A 113 -7.38 20.78 22.02
CA GLU A 113 -6.70 21.61 23.03
C GLU A 113 -5.29 22.10 22.62
N SER A 114 -4.76 21.67 21.47
CA SER A 114 -3.44 22.07 20.98
C SER A 114 -3.50 22.50 19.52
N ASP A 115 -2.92 23.65 19.18
CA ASP A 115 -2.83 24.20 17.82
C ASP A 115 -2.36 23.16 16.78
N LYS A 116 -1.39 22.32 17.15
CA LYS A 116 -0.86 21.25 16.28
C LYS A 116 -1.90 20.15 16.03
N GLY A 117 -2.71 19.82 17.03
CA GLY A 117 -3.83 18.89 16.91
C GLY A 117 -4.94 19.46 16.02
N GLN A 118 -5.26 20.75 16.17
CA GLN A 118 -6.19 21.45 15.28
C GLN A 118 -5.69 21.51 13.83
N GLU A 119 -4.42 21.82 13.59
CA GLU A 119 -3.85 21.83 12.23
C GLU A 119 -3.85 20.44 11.59
N GLU A 120 -3.53 19.38 12.34
CA GLU A 120 -3.57 18.01 11.82
C GLU A 120 -5.00 17.52 11.58
N ALA A 121 -5.96 17.90 12.43
CA ALA A 121 -7.39 17.63 12.24
C ALA A 121 -7.93 18.34 10.99
N PHE A 122 -7.68 19.65 10.85
CA PHE A 122 -8.06 20.42 9.66
C PHE A 122 -7.45 19.83 8.39
N LYS A 123 -6.18 19.44 8.42
CA LYS A 123 -5.51 18.78 7.28
C LYS A 123 -6.19 17.46 6.92
N LYS A 124 -6.56 16.62 7.89
CA LYS A 124 -7.23 15.32 7.65
C LYS A 124 -8.63 15.49 7.08
N ALA A 125 -9.45 16.36 7.67
CA ALA A 125 -10.79 16.67 7.17
C ALA A 125 -10.74 17.27 5.75
N LEU A 126 -9.78 18.17 5.50
CA LEU A 126 -9.58 18.74 4.17
C LEU A 126 -9.10 17.69 3.15
N MET A 127 -8.21 16.76 3.53
CA MET A 127 -7.81 15.63 2.66
C MET A 127 -9.01 14.76 2.25
N GLU A 128 -9.93 14.50 3.17
CA GLU A 128 -11.18 13.77 2.92
C GLU A 128 -12.08 14.51 1.92
N LEU A 129 -12.34 15.80 2.17
CA LEU A 129 -13.18 16.64 1.31
C LEU A 129 -12.60 16.88 -0.11
N ILE A 130 -11.28 17.05 -0.25
CA ILE A 130 -10.67 17.36 -1.56
C ILE A 130 -10.34 16.14 -2.42
N HIS A 131 -10.17 14.95 -1.82
CA HIS A 131 -9.74 13.77 -2.56
C HIS A 131 -10.73 13.38 -3.70
N PRO A 132 -12.08 13.41 -3.51
CA PRO A 132 -13.03 13.22 -4.61
C PRO A 132 -12.94 14.28 -5.72
N LEU A 133 -12.69 15.56 -5.36
CA LEU A 133 -12.54 16.67 -6.30
C LEU A 133 -11.26 16.51 -7.16
N LEU A 134 -10.12 16.24 -6.51
CA LEU A 134 -8.83 15.98 -7.15
C LEU A 134 -8.92 14.81 -8.11
N ARG A 135 -9.46 13.70 -7.63
CA ARG A 135 -9.48 12.44 -8.37
C ARG A 135 -10.36 12.50 -9.63
N THR A 136 -11.40 13.33 -9.61
CA THR A 136 -12.27 13.59 -10.78
C THR A 136 -11.87 14.82 -11.57
N LEU A 137 -10.87 15.60 -11.13
CA LEU A 137 -10.53 16.94 -11.62
C LEU A 137 -11.80 17.80 -11.87
N PHE A 138 -12.64 17.88 -10.83
CA PHE A 138 -13.97 18.54 -10.81
C PHE A 138 -15.06 17.98 -11.75
N VAL A 139 -14.81 16.92 -12.53
CA VAL A 139 -15.82 16.36 -13.45
C VAL A 139 -17.05 15.89 -12.66
N GLY A 140 -18.21 16.49 -12.95
CA GLY A 140 -19.48 16.23 -12.27
C GLY A 140 -19.80 17.16 -11.09
N TYR A 141 -18.83 17.96 -10.64
CA TYR A 141 -19.03 19.04 -9.65
C TYR A 141 -19.24 20.40 -10.32
N LEU A 142 -18.51 20.70 -11.41
CA LEU A 142 -18.66 21.93 -12.18
C LEU A 142 -19.55 21.73 -13.42
N ARG A 143 -20.16 22.82 -13.91
CA ARG A 143 -20.77 22.88 -15.25
C ARG A 143 -19.68 22.69 -16.31
N MET A 144 -20.03 22.07 -17.43
CA MET A 144 -19.10 21.73 -18.51
C MET A 144 -18.23 22.91 -18.98
N ASP A 145 -18.80 24.10 -19.18
CA ASP A 145 -18.07 25.27 -19.68
C ASP A 145 -17.03 25.77 -18.65
N THR A 146 -17.41 25.78 -17.37
CA THR A 146 -16.55 26.12 -16.22
C THR A 146 -15.48 25.04 -15.98
N LEU A 147 -15.84 23.77 -16.17
CA LEU A 147 -14.95 22.62 -16.08
C LEU A 147 -13.87 22.65 -17.16
N LEU A 148 -14.24 22.94 -18.41
CA LEU A 148 -13.31 23.09 -19.53
C LEU A 148 -12.34 24.25 -19.27
N PHE A 149 -12.81 25.42 -18.84
CA PHE A 149 -11.92 26.51 -18.43
C PHE A 149 -10.90 26.07 -17.36
N CYS A 150 -11.33 25.37 -16.32
CA CYS A 150 -10.43 24.84 -15.28
C CYS A 150 -9.43 23.81 -15.85
N TRP A 151 -9.84 23.00 -16.83
CA TRP A 151 -8.96 22.04 -17.51
C TRP A 151 -7.95 22.72 -18.42
N ASP A 152 -8.35 23.79 -19.14
CA ASP A 152 -7.44 24.60 -19.95
C ASP A 152 -6.30 25.15 -19.08
N GLN A 153 -6.61 25.66 -17.87
CA GLN A 153 -5.56 26.14 -16.95
C GLN A 153 -4.60 25.03 -16.49
N VAL A 154 -5.07 23.79 -16.34
CA VAL A 154 -4.22 22.63 -16.01
C VAL A 154 -3.37 22.21 -17.22
N ILE A 155 -3.92 22.30 -18.44
CA ILE A 155 -3.25 21.88 -19.69
C ILE A 155 -2.20 22.91 -20.15
N ILE A 156 -2.46 24.22 -20.02
CA ILE A 156 -1.57 25.30 -20.50
C ILE A 156 -0.14 25.18 -19.95
N GLY A 157 0.02 24.94 -18.65
CA GLY A 157 1.33 24.76 -18.01
C GLY A 157 1.76 23.32 -17.83
N ARG A 158 1.11 22.34 -18.50
CA ARG A 158 1.34 20.90 -18.34
C ARG A 158 2.82 20.50 -18.37
N ASP A 159 3.57 21.10 -19.28
CA ASP A 159 4.96 20.72 -19.57
C ASP A 159 5.97 21.46 -18.66
N VAL A 160 5.53 22.47 -17.89
CA VAL A 160 6.35 23.20 -16.92
C VAL A 160 6.42 22.44 -15.60
N ALA A 161 7.61 22.35 -15.01
CA ALA A 161 7.82 21.64 -13.75
C ALA A 161 6.92 22.20 -12.62
N GLU A 162 6.40 21.29 -11.79
CA GLU A 162 5.54 21.58 -10.63
C GLU A 162 4.20 22.31 -10.88
N TRP A 163 3.87 22.74 -12.11
CA TRP A 163 2.64 23.50 -12.43
C TRP A 163 1.36 22.89 -11.83
N MET A 164 1.12 21.59 -12.07
CA MET A 164 -0.06 20.88 -11.55
C MET A 164 -0.11 20.84 -10.01
N SER A 165 1.05 20.93 -9.35
CA SER A 165 1.17 20.99 -7.89
C SER A 165 0.87 22.37 -7.31
N GLU A 166 0.57 23.38 -8.14
CA GLU A 166 0.19 24.74 -7.73
C GLU A 166 -1.18 25.17 -8.29
N ILE A 167 -1.44 24.98 -9.59
CA ILE A 167 -2.73 25.35 -10.20
C ILE A 167 -3.90 24.53 -9.62
N VAL A 168 -3.72 23.25 -9.32
CA VAL A 168 -4.80 22.40 -8.80
C VAL A 168 -5.17 22.78 -7.35
N PRO A 169 -4.23 22.98 -6.41
CA PRO A 169 -4.52 23.63 -5.13
C PRO A 169 -5.22 24.98 -5.25
N ALA A 170 -4.78 25.85 -6.19
CA ALA A 170 -5.39 27.16 -6.41
C ALA A 170 -6.85 27.05 -6.87
N LEU A 171 -7.14 26.21 -7.88
CA LEU A 171 -8.50 25.94 -8.37
C LEU A 171 -9.42 25.39 -7.27
N ILE A 172 -8.90 24.51 -6.40
CA ILE A 172 -9.66 23.97 -5.26
C ILE A 172 -9.93 25.06 -4.23
N ALA A 173 -8.93 25.85 -3.86
CA ALA A 173 -9.12 26.97 -2.91
C ALA A 173 -10.12 28.01 -3.44
N VAL A 174 -10.08 28.33 -4.74
CA VAL A 174 -11.05 29.20 -5.42
C VAL A 174 -12.46 28.60 -5.38
N PHE A 175 -12.62 27.30 -5.67
CA PHE A 175 -13.91 26.62 -5.61
C PHE A 175 -14.58 26.70 -4.22
N PHE A 176 -13.82 26.43 -3.17
CA PHE A 176 -14.29 26.61 -1.79
C PHE A 176 -14.54 28.08 -1.43
N HIS A 177 -13.67 29.01 -1.86
CA HIS A 177 -13.84 30.44 -1.59
C HIS A 177 -15.12 30.98 -2.22
N ILE A 178 -15.43 30.65 -3.48
CA ILE A 178 -16.67 31.07 -4.16
C ILE A 178 -17.91 30.50 -3.45
N LEU A 179 -17.86 29.24 -3.00
CA LEU A 179 -18.97 28.55 -2.33
C LEU A 179 -19.06 28.80 -0.81
N ARG A 180 -18.22 29.69 -0.24
CA ARG A 180 -18.08 29.83 1.22
C ARG A 180 -19.39 30.09 1.97
N LYS A 181 -20.29 30.90 1.38
CA LYS A 181 -21.58 31.25 2.00
C LYS A 181 -22.54 30.05 2.07
N GLN A 182 -22.44 29.11 1.14
CA GLN A 182 -23.29 27.93 1.03
C GLN A 182 -22.76 26.76 1.88
N LEU A 183 -21.45 26.74 2.16
CA LEU A 183 -20.78 25.67 2.90
C LEU A 183 -20.67 25.94 4.41
N LYS A 184 -20.62 27.20 4.84
CA LYS A 184 -20.46 27.59 6.26
C LYS A 184 -21.47 26.96 7.23
N ASN A 185 -22.68 26.65 6.75
CA ASN A 185 -23.78 26.11 7.56
C ASN A 185 -23.96 24.59 7.40
N LYS A 186 -22.91 23.86 6.97
CA LYS A 186 -22.96 22.42 6.67
C LYS A 186 -22.13 21.64 7.68
N SER A 187 -22.73 20.64 8.33
CA SER A 187 -22.14 19.91 9.46
C SER A 187 -21.52 18.56 9.11
N THR A 188 -21.96 17.89 8.04
CA THR A 188 -21.49 16.53 7.68
C THR A 188 -20.75 16.49 6.34
N VAL A 189 -19.79 15.56 6.20
CA VAL A 189 -19.03 15.36 4.94
C VAL A 189 -19.96 15.07 3.75
N GLU A 190 -21.05 14.34 3.96
CA GLU A 190 -22.04 14.05 2.93
C GLU A 190 -22.80 15.32 2.48
N GLU A 191 -23.21 16.18 3.42
CA GLU A 191 -23.81 17.47 3.09
C GLU A 191 -22.84 18.41 2.37
N TRP A 192 -21.56 18.39 2.74
CA TRP A 192 -20.53 19.14 2.01
C TRP A 192 -20.39 18.64 0.58
N HIS A 193 -20.21 17.33 0.36
CA HIS A 193 -20.12 16.78 -1.00
C HIS A 193 -21.38 17.01 -1.84
N LYS A 194 -22.56 16.97 -1.23
CA LYS A 194 -23.83 17.32 -1.89
C LYS A 194 -23.87 18.81 -2.27
N SER A 195 -23.59 19.70 -1.32
CA SER A 195 -23.59 21.16 -1.54
C SER A 195 -22.56 21.60 -2.58
N LEU A 196 -21.33 21.06 -2.52
CA LEU A 196 -20.28 21.27 -3.53
C LEU A 196 -20.73 20.85 -4.94
N LYS A 197 -21.53 19.78 -5.06
CA LYS A 197 -22.04 19.28 -6.34
C LYS A 197 -23.23 20.09 -6.86
N GLU A 198 -24.18 20.44 -5.99
CA GLU A 198 -25.41 21.16 -6.36
C GLU A 198 -25.15 22.65 -6.64
N GLU A 199 -24.30 23.30 -5.84
CA GLU A 199 -23.91 24.70 -6.04
C GLU A 199 -22.77 24.85 -7.06
N GLY A 200 -21.86 23.88 -7.15
CA GLY A 200 -20.75 23.88 -8.11
C GLY A 200 -21.21 23.94 -9.57
N GLN A 201 -22.34 23.29 -9.90
CA GLN A 201 -22.94 23.34 -11.24
C GLN A 201 -23.57 24.70 -11.59
N LYS A 202 -23.75 25.59 -10.61
CA LYS A 202 -24.21 26.97 -10.82
C LYS A 202 -23.07 27.92 -11.19
N LEU A 203 -21.83 27.58 -10.83
CA LEU A 203 -20.66 28.44 -11.02
C LEU A 203 -20.28 28.65 -12.49
N THR A 204 -19.75 29.83 -12.80
CA THR A 204 -19.31 30.25 -14.14
C THR A 204 -17.79 30.37 -14.24
N ALA A 205 -17.24 30.17 -15.45
CA ALA A 205 -15.82 30.38 -15.72
C ALA A 205 -15.35 31.79 -15.31
N SER A 206 -16.18 32.81 -15.50
CA SER A 206 -15.89 34.20 -15.10
C SER A 206 -15.67 34.40 -13.59
N GLN A 207 -16.31 33.60 -12.73
CA GLN A 207 -16.08 33.66 -11.28
C GLN A 207 -14.71 33.06 -10.91
N PHE A 208 -14.35 31.93 -11.53
CA PHE A 208 -13.02 31.34 -11.39
C PHE A 208 -11.94 32.28 -11.93
N GLN A 209 -12.11 32.82 -13.14
CA GLN A 209 -11.20 33.80 -13.74
C GLN A 209 -10.97 35.00 -12.82
N TYR A 210 -12.02 35.57 -12.24
CA TYR A 210 -11.91 36.70 -11.32
C TYR A 210 -11.05 36.38 -10.09
N GLU A 211 -11.35 35.31 -9.36
CA GLU A 211 -10.63 34.99 -8.12
C GLU A 211 -9.21 34.45 -8.40
N ILE A 212 -8.96 33.75 -9.52
CA ILE A 212 -7.60 33.37 -9.96
C ILE A 212 -6.79 34.64 -10.28
N ASN A 213 -7.35 35.56 -11.06
CA ASN A 213 -6.71 36.83 -11.43
C ASN A 213 -6.48 37.77 -10.23
N ARG A 214 -7.25 37.59 -9.15
CA ARG A 214 -7.13 38.38 -7.93
C ARG A 214 -6.13 37.84 -6.92
N TYR A 215 -5.99 36.52 -6.84
CA TYR A 215 -5.28 35.87 -5.72
C TYR A 215 -4.10 34.97 -6.10
N PHE A 216 -4.01 34.52 -7.36
CA PHE A 216 -3.07 33.46 -7.76
C PHE A 216 -2.26 33.80 -9.02
N ILE A 217 -2.76 34.67 -9.91
CA ILE A 217 -2.16 34.90 -11.23
C ILE A 217 -0.71 35.38 -11.20
N GLU A 218 -0.29 36.15 -10.19
CA GLU A 218 1.11 36.57 -10.09
C GLU A 218 2.06 35.40 -9.85
N ASP A 219 1.70 34.50 -8.93
CA ASP A 219 2.56 33.38 -8.54
C ASP A 219 2.53 32.28 -9.61
N LEU A 220 1.34 32.01 -10.17
CA LEU A 220 1.19 31.16 -11.35
C LEU A 220 2.01 31.70 -12.53
N ARG A 221 1.97 33.01 -12.82
CA ARG A 221 2.79 33.61 -13.88
C ARG A 221 4.28 33.50 -13.58
N LYS A 222 4.71 33.69 -12.32
CA LYS A 222 6.12 33.48 -11.90
C LYS A 222 6.57 32.05 -12.18
N ILE A 223 5.73 31.04 -11.97
CA ILE A 223 6.02 29.63 -12.27
C ILE A 223 6.08 29.40 -13.78
N LEU A 224 5.04 29.80 -14.51
CA LEU A 224 4.94 29.58 -15.96
C LEU A 224 6.09 30.26 -16.74
N ASN A 225 6.61 31.39 -16.24
CA ASN A 225 7.69 32.17 -16.89
C ASN A 225 9.07 31.92 -16.24
N GLN A 226 9.24 30.89 -15.39
CA GLN A 226 10.55 30.57 -14.80
C GLN A 226 11.51 29.95 -15.83
N GLU A 227 10.99 29.15 -16.77
CA GLU A 227 11.78 28.52 -17.84
C GLU A 227 12.04 29.49 -19.01
N ASP A 228 11.11 30.42 -19.31
CA ASP A 228 11.21 31.42 -20.40
C ASP A 228 12.43 32.34 -20.32
N ARG A 229 13.10 32.45 -19.15
CA ARG A 229 14.40 33.16 -19.04
C ARG A 229 15.53 32.48 -19.82
N ALA A 230 15.34 31.24 -20.28
CA ALA A 230 16.27 30.52 -21.17
C ALA A 230 15.73 30.36 -22.61
N ALA A 231 14.43 30.54 -22.86
CA ALA A 231 13.82 30.36 -24.17
C ALA A 231 12.58 31.24 -24.39
N MET A 232 12.68 32.16 -25.37
CA MET A 232 11.60 32.84 -26.13
C MET A 232 10.22 33.03 -25.45
N PRO A 233 9.84 34.26 -25.06
CA PRO A 233 8.61 34.51 -24.30
C PRO A 233 7.33 34.15 -25.06
N VAL A 234 6.36 33.56 -24.34
CA VAL A 234 5.04 33.17 -24.88
C VAL A 234 4.28 34.35 -25.49
N LEU A 235 3.91 34.20 -26.77
CA LEU A 235 3.28 35.24 -27.60
C LEU A 235 1.75 35.26 -27.49
N ASP A 236 1.20 35.69 -26.35
CA ASP A 236 -0.24 35.94 -26.22
C ASP A 236 -0.64 37.35 -26.74
N PRO A 237 -1.46 37.46 -27.80
CA PRO A 237 -1.90 38.75 -28.35
C PRO A 237 -2.87 39.53 -27.44
N THR A 238 -3.47 38.90 -26.42
CA THR A 238 -4.51 39.50 -25.58
C THR A 238 -3.96 40.27 -24.37
N TYR A 239 -2.71 40.01 -23.97
CA TYR A 239 -2.08 40.63 -22.79
C TYR A 239 -0.97 41.65 -23.10
N THR A 240 -0.69 41.91 -24.38
CA THR A 240 0.37 42.85 -24.80
C THR A 240 -0.23 44.13 -25.42
N PRO A 241 -0.18 45.30 -24.75
CA PRO A 241 -0.75 46.55 -25.28
C PRO A 241 0.05 47.14 -26.46
N TYR A 242 1.21 46.57 -26.76
CA TYR A 242 1.98 46.80 -27.98
C TYR A 242 2.17 45.44 -28.69
N PRO A 243 2.03 45.35 -30.01
CA PRO A 243 2.22 44.10 -30.72
C PRO A 243 3.63 43.54 -30.52
N ALA A 244 3.76 42.25 -30.21
CA ALA A 244 5.04 41.63 -29.84
C ALA A 244 6.17 41.81 -30.89
N TRP A 245 5.83 41.93 -32.18
CA TRP A 245 6.78 42.21 -33.26
C TRP A 245 7.47 43.59 -33.15
N LYS A 246 6.94 44.51 -32.33
CA LYS A 246 7.58 45.81 -32.07
C LYS A 246 8.96 45.66 -31.42
N HIS A 247 9.20 44.59 -30.66
CA HIS A 247 10.47 44.31 -29.97
C HIS A 247 11.46 43.52 -30.84
N TRP A 248 11.01 42.87 -31.91
CA TRP A 248 11.87 42.15 -32.87
C TRP A 248 12.80 43.07 -33.68
N HIS A 249 12.67 44.39 -33.52
CA HIS A 249 13.58 45.39 -34.08
C HIS A 249 14.70 45.79 -33.11
N ASP A 250 14.49 45.59 -31.80
CA ASP A 250 15.46 45.91 -30.75
C ASP A 250 16.40 44.72 -30.46
N ASP A 251 15.90 43.48 -30.61
CA ASP A 251 16.71 42.27 -30.52
C ASP A 251 17.71 42.16 -31.69
N PRO A 252 19.01 41.91 -31.44
CA PRO A 252 20.00 41.77 -32.51
C PRO A 252 19.74 40.49 -33.32
N VAL A 253 19.24 40.66 -34.55
CA VAL A 253 18.92 39.58 -35.49
C VAL A 253 20.06 38.55 -35.55
N PRO A 254 19.81 37.27 -35.19
CA PRO A 254 20.86 36.27 -35.10
C PRO A 254 21.69 36.17 -36.39
N PRO A 255 23.03 36.24 -36.32
CA PRO A 255 23.88 36.33 -37.50
C PRO A 255 23.69 35.11 -38.41
N ARG A 256 23.58 35.36 -39.72
CA ARG A 256 23.15 34.36 -40.72
C ARG A 256 24.15 33.20 -40.87
N ILE A 257 24.00 32.18 -40.01
CA ILE A 257 24.95 31.05 -39.90
C ILE A 257 25.07 30.29 -41.23
N GLY A 258 26.26 30.33 -41.82
CA GLY A 258 26.54 29.71 -43.12
C GLY A 258 26.38 28.17 -43.10
N PRO A 259 26.24 27.50 -44.26
CA PRO A 259 26.16 26.04 -44.33
C PRO A 259 27.35 25.32 -43.65
N VAL A 260 28.56 25.89 -43.75
CA VAL A 260 29.78 25.38 -43.11
C VAL A 260 29.70 25.53 -41.59
N GLN A 261 29.35 26.71 -41.08
CA GLN A 261 29.20 26.95 -39.64
C GLN A 261 28.05 26.10 -39.02
N ARG A 262 26.99 25.82 -39.79
CA ARG A 262 25.94 24.88 -39.37
C ARG A 262 26.42 23.43 -39.27
N ARG A 263 27.49 23.04 -40.00
CA ARG A 263 28.16 21.74 -39.82
C ARG A 263 29.09 21.78 -38.60
N THR A 264 29.95 22.79 -38.45
CA THR A 264 30.86 22.89 -37.28
C THR A 264 30.08 22.92 -35.96
N ASN A 265 28.98 23.67 -35.89
CA ASN A 265 28.17 23.78 -34.67
C ASN A 265 27.36 22.50 -34.37
N ARG A 266 27.05 21.67 -35.39
CA ARG A 266 26.49 20.32 -35.18
C ARG A 266 27.55 19.38 -34.60
N ASN A 267 28.74 19.36 -35.21
CA ASN A 267 29.86 18.51 -34.77
C ASN A 267 30.29 18.89 -33.34
N ALA A 268 30.36 20.18 -33.00
CA ALA A 268 30.65 20.66 -31.65
C ALA A 268 29.62 20.15 -30.63
N ARG A 269 28.32 20.30 -30.91
CA ARG A 269 27.21 19.79 -30.07
C ARG A 269 27.10 18.26 -30.04
N GLN A 270 27.82 17.53 -30.89
CA GLN A 270 27.96 16.07 -30.79
C GLN A 270 29.15 15.72 -29.88
N LEU A 271 30.31 16.35 -30.09
CA LEU A 271 31.50 16.20 -29.25
C LEU A 271 31.22 16.56 -27.78
N GLU A 272 30.41 17.58 -27.54
CA GLU A 272 29.95 18.01 -26.21
C GLU A 272 29.10 16.93 -25.53
N ARG A 273 28.11 16.37 -26.23
CA ARG A 273 27.30 15.23 -25.75
C ARG A 273 28.14 13.97 -25.52
N GLU A 274 29.14 13.71 -26.35
CA GLU A 274 30.06 12.58 -26.15
C GLU A 274 30.96 12.74 -24.92
N LYS A 275 31.34 13.98 -24.57
CA LYS A 275 32.04 14.29 -23.32
C LYS A 275 31.13 14.09 -22.11
N GLU A 276 29.94 14.68 -22.12
CA GLU A 276 28.94 14.49 -21.06
C GLU A 276 28.59 13.02 -20.83
N ALA A 277 28.45 12.23 -21.90
CA ALA A 277 28.16 10.80 -21.80
C ALA A 277 29.28 10.04 -21.06
N LYS A 278 30.55 10.31 -21.42
CA LYS A 278 31.72 9.70 -20.76
C LYS A 278 31.89 10.16 -19.31
N GLU A 279 31.57 11.41 -19.01
CA GLU A 279 31.58 11.91 -17.63
C GLU A 279 30.48 11.25 -16.78
N LYS A 280 29.27 11.10 -17.32
CA LYS A 280 28.17 10.36 -16.67
C LYS A 280 28.52 8.88 -16.45
N GLU A 281 29.14 8.24 -17.43
CA GLU A 281 29.62 6.85 -17.34
C GLU A 281 30.68 6.67 -16.23
N LEU A 282 31.69 7.56 -16.15
CA LEU A 282 32.69 7.57 -15.08
C LEU A 282 32.08 7.82 -13.69
N ILE A 283 31.05 8.68 -13.60
CA ILE A 283 30.32 8.94 -12.34
C ILE A 283 29.50 7.71 -11.93
N GLU A 284 28.86 7.00 -12.86
CA GLU A 284 28.15 5.75 -12.57
C GLU A 284 29.09 4.62 -12.17
N GLU A 285 30.22 4.45 -12.85
CA GLU A 285 31.21 3.43 -12.48
C GLU A 285 31.75 3.68 -11.06
N ARG A 286 32.07 4.94 -10.73
CA ARG A 286 32.52 5.32 -9.39
C ARG A 286 31.46 5.06 -8.32
N LYS A 287 30.17 5.28 -8.63
CA LYS A 287 29.04 4.94 -7.72
C LYS A 287 28.90 3.42 -7.52
N ARG A 288 29.09 2.61 -8.57
CA ARG A 288 29.05 1.14 -8.46
C ARG A 288 30.15 0.61 -7.53
N ARG A 289 31.40 1.06 -7.72
CA ARG A 289 32.54 0.68 -6.86
C ARG A 289 32.30 1.05 -5.38
N ILE A 290 31.74 2.22 -5.10
CA ILE A 290 31.39 2.63 -3.73
C ILE A 290 30.31 1.70 -3.15
N LEU A 291 29.25 1.40 -3.90
CA LEU A 291 28.17 0.50 -3.46
C LEU A 291 28.65 -0.94 -3.23
N GLU A 292 29.61 -1.42 -4.03
CA GLU A 292 30.25 -2.73 -3.85
C GLU A 292 31.13 -2.75 -2.60
N GLU A 293 31.92 -1.70 -2.35
CA GLU A 293 32.67 -1.52 -1.10
C GLU A 293 31.77 -1.44 0.14
N GLU A 294 30.62 -0.76 0.06
CA GLU A 294 29.67 -0.64 1.17
C GLU A 294 29.03 -2.00 1.50
N LYS A 295 28.57 -2.76 0.50
CA LYS A 295 28.06 -4.13 0.69
C LYS A 295 29.08 -5.05 1.34
N LEU A 296 30.34 -5.01 0.88
CA LEU A 296 31.40 -5.86 1.44
C LEU A 296 31.67 -5.51 2.91
N LYS A 297 31.57 -4.23 3.29
CA LYS A 297 31.64 -3.76 4.69
C LYS A 297 30.41 -4.16 5.51
N GLU A 298 29.23 -4.27 4.91
CA GLU A 298 28.02 -4.81 5.57
C GLU A 298 28.09 -6.32 5.79
N GLU A 299 28.52 -7.09 4.77
CA GLU A 299 28.75 -8.53 4.86
C GLU A 299 29.82 -8.87 5.91
N GLU A 300 30.91 -8.08 5.99
CA GLU A 300 31.89 -8.22 7.08
C GLU A 300 31.29 -7.96 8.46
N ARG A 301 30.42 -6.96 8.62
CA ARG A 301 29.75 -6.69 9.91
C ARG A 301 28.82 -7.84 10.31
N PHE A 302 28.00 -8.30 9.37
CA PHE A 302 27.07 -9.41 9.58
C PHE A 302 27.82 -10.71 9.95
N ASN A 303 28.91 -11.05 9.26
CA ASN A 303 29.71 -12.22 9.59
C ASN A 303 30.40 -12.10 10.96
N ARG A 304 30.83 -10.90 11.38
CA ARG A 304 31.39 -10.66 12.73
C ARG A 304 30.32 -10.77 13.83
N GLU A 305 29.07 -10.47 13.53
CA GLU A 305 27.93 -10.63 14.46
C GLU A 305 27.53 -12.11 14.59
N LEU A 306 27.32 -12.80 13.47
CA LEU A 306 27.07 -14.25 13.43
C LEU A 306 28.16 -15.07 14.15
N ALA A 307 29.43 -14.66 14.03
CA ALA A 307 30.55 -15.29 14.72
C ALA A 307 30.59 -15.01 16.24
N ARG A 308 29.92 -13.97 16.73
CA ARG A 308 29.72 -13.73 18.17
C ARG A 308 28.56 -14.55 18.71
N ASP A 309 27.48 -14.66 17.95
CA ASP A 309 26.31 -15.43 18.38
C ASP A 309 26.59 -16.92 18.45
N ARG A 310 27.33 -17.49 17.48
CA ARG A 310 27.81 -18.89 17.61
C ARG A 310 28.63 -19.14 18.87
N ARG A 311 29.48 -18.19 19.28
CA ARG A 311 30.24 -18.32 20.54
C ARG A 311 29.35 -18.27 21.77
N ARG A 312 28.30 -17.43 21.76
CA ARG A 312 27.28 -17.40 22.82
C ARG A 312 26.50 -18.72 22.89
N GLU A 313 26.16 -19.31 21.75
CA GLU A 313 25.51 -20.62 21.66
C GLU A 313 26.44 -21.75 22.15
N GLU A 314 27.72 -21.72 21.78
CA GLU A 314 28.74 -22.66 22.27
C GLU A 314 28.96 -22.52 23.79
N GLU A 315 29.11 -21.31 24.32
CA GLU A 315 29.22 -21.04 25.77
C GLU A 315 27.97 -21.45 26.55
N ALA A 316 26.76 -21.24 25.99
CA ALA A 316 25.51 -21.66 26.60
C ALA A 316 25.37 -23.19 26.58
N ARG A 317 25.78 -23.84 25.49
CA ARG A 317 25.78 -25.30 25.37
C ARG A 317 26.74 -25.95 26.38
N ILE A 318 27.95 -25.43 26.54
CA ILE A 318 28.91 -25.95 27.52
C ILE A 318 28.33 -25.89 28.94
N LYS A 319 27.74 -24.76 29.33
CA LYS A 319 27.09 -24.61 30.65
C LYS A 319 25.96 -25.62 30.85
N LEU A 320 25.14 -25.87 29.84
CA LEU A 320 24.08 -26.89 29.91
C LEU A 320 24.62 -28.32 29.96
N GLU A 321 25.77 -28.60 29.33
CA GLU A 321 26.45 -29.90 29.44
C GLU A 321 27.07 -30.09 30.85
N ASP A 322 27.65 -29.05 31.44
CA ASP A 322 28.16 -29.03 32.82
C ASP A 322 27.03 -29.20 33.87
N GLU A 323 25.92 -28.46 33.74
CA GLU A 323 24.74 -28.58 34.61
C GLU A 323 24.15 -30.00 34.57
N LEU A 324 24.11 -30.61 33.38
CA LEU A 324 23.59 -31.97 33.17
C LEU A 324 24.57 -33.03 33.69
N GLU A 325 25.88 -32.77 33.67
CA GLU A 325 26.88 -33.57 34.40
C GLU A 325 26.71 -33.47 35.93
N GLU A 326 26.48 -32.28 36.48
CA GLU A 326 26.16 -32.11 37.91
C GLU A 326 24.88 -32.86 38.28
N GLU A 327 23.82 -32.75 37.49
CA GLU A 327 22.57 -33.46 37.77
C GLU A 327 22.77 -34.98 37.76
N LYS A 328 23.53 -35.52 36.80
CA LYS A 328 23.93 -36.95 36.77
C LYS A 328 24.73 -37.35 38.02
N LYS A 329 25.65 -36.51 38.49
CA LYS A 329 26.45 -36.76 39.71
C LYS A 329 25.56 -36.78 40.95
N ARG A 330 24.61 -35.83 41.07
CA ARG A 330 23.60 -35.79 42.16
C ARG A 330 22.66 -36.99 42.12
N ARG A 331 22.14 -37.38 40.94
CA ARG A 331 21.29 -38.57 40.76
C ARG A 331 22.00 -39.85 41.21
N ARG A 332 23.26 -40.05 40.81
CA ARG A 332 24.07 -41.21 41.26
C ARG A 332 24.26 -41.23 42.77
N TYR A 333 24.55 -40.08 43.40
CA TYR A 333 24.67 -40.01 44.86
C TYR A 333 23.37 -40.43 45.57
N ILE A 334 22.22 -39.94 45.10
CA ILE A 334 20.90 -40.31 45.63
C ILE A 334 20.59 -41.80 45.39
N GLU A 335 21.00 -42.35 44.25
CA GLU A 335 20.84 -43.78 43.91
C GLU A 335 21.71 -44.67 44.82
N ASP A 336 22.97 -44.29 45.07
CA ASP A 336 23.86 -44.96 46.03
C ASP A 336 23.33 -44.87 47.48
N GLU A 337 22.73 -43.73 47.85
CA GLU A 337 22.13 -43.51 49.17
C GLU A 337 20.83 -44.32 49.35
N LEU A 338 19.97 -44.38 48.33
CA LEU A 338 18.81 -45.28 48.29
C LEU A 338 19.22 -46.76 48.36
N ASN A 339 20.33 -47.14 47.72
CA ASN A 339 20.85 -48.50 47.79
C ASN A 339 21.42 -48.85 49.18
N LYS A 340 22.07 -47.90 49.87
CA LYS A 340 22.44 -48.06 51.30
C LYS A 340 21.21 -48.24 52.19
N LEU A 341 20.22 -47.35 52.05
CA LEU A 341 18.97 -47.41 52.83
C LEU A 341 18.17 -48.70 52.55
N ARG A 342 18.19 -49.22 51.31
CA ARG A 342 17.63 -50.55 51.00
C ARG A 342 18.38 -51.68 51.72
N ASN A 343 19.71 -51.67 51.67
CA ASN A 343 20.54 -52.68 52.35
C ASN A 343 20.36 -52.64 53.88
N GLU A 344 20.24 -51.44 54.48
CA GLU A 344 19.92 -51.28 55.91
C GLU A 344 18.49 -51.76 56.25
N LEU A 345 17.52 -51.46 55.38
CA LEU A 345 16.13 -51.90 55.55
C LEU A 345 16.01 -53.43 55.41
N ASP A 346 16.75 -54.08 54.52
CA ASP A 346 16.76 -55.54 54.41
C ASP A 346 17.61 -56.22 55.50
N ASN A 347 18.70 -55.60 55.96
CA ASN A 347 19.43 -56.05 57.16
C ASN A 347 18.56 -55.96 58.44
N SER A 348 17.75 -54.90 58.58
CA SER A 348 16.84 -54.77 59.74
C SER A 348 15.67 -55.77 59.69
N LYS A 349 15.21 -56.17 58.50
CA LYS A 349 14.30 -57.33 58.33
C LYS A 349 14.99 -58.63 58.73
N ALA A 350 16.22 -58.86 58.29
CA ALA A 350 16.99 -60.06 58.60
C ALA A 350 17.28 -60.21 60.11
N ALA A 351 17.58 -59.10 60.79
CA ALA A 351 17.80 -59.07 62.25
C ALA A 351 16.51 -59.30 63.08
N ARG A 352 15.32 -59.20 62.48
CA ARG A 352 14.02 -59.33 63.16
C ARG A 352 13.18 -60.54 62.71
N LYS A 353 13.78 -61.74 62.55
CA LYS A 353 12.96 -62.96 62.38
C LYS A 353 13.55 -64.29 62.89
N LYS A 354 13.48 -64.49 64.21
CA LYS A 354 13.33 -65.82 64.85
C LYS A 354 12.33 -65.79 66.01
N LEU A 355 11.08 -65.48 65.68
CA LEU A 355 9.88 -65.82 66.47
C LEU A 355 8.74 -66.16 65.50
N SER A 356 7.81 -67.00 65.97
CA SER A 356 6.83 -67.79 65.23
C SER A 356 5.42 -67.51 65.81
N PRO A 357 4.28 -67.91 65.19
CA PRO A 357 3.98 -68.23 63.79
C PRO A 357 2.95 -67.18 63.25
N GLU A 358 1.93 -67.61 62.48
CA GLU A 358 0.74 -66.84 62.01
C GLU A 358 1.10 -65.67 61.07
N ASP A 359 0.42 -65.30 59.98
CA ASP A 359 -0.68 -65.74 59.12
C ASP A 359 -0.66 -64.68 57.96
N VAL A 360 -1.24 -64.76 56.76
CA VAL A 360 -2.26 -65.61 56.12
C VAL A 360 -1.77 -66.05 54.73
N ASN A 361 -2.33 -67.16 54.24
CA ASN A 361 -2.29 -67.71 52.87
C ASN A 361 -2.07 -66.72 51.70
N ASN A 362 -1.21 -67.13 50.76
CA ASN A 362 -1.36 -66.79 49.34
C ASN A 362 -2.45 -67.68 48.71
N TYR A 363 -3.18 -67.14 47.72
CA TYR A 363 -3.50 -67.74 46.41
C TYR A 363 -4.80 -67.14 45.83
N LEU A 364 -4.73 -66.63 44.59
CA LEU A 364 -5.57 -67.09 43.45
C LEU A 364 -5.37 -66.19 42.22
N VAL A 365 -4.42 -66.58 41.36
CA VAL A 365 -4.57 -66.46 39.90
C VAL A 365 -5.02 -67.85 39.42
N PRO A 366 -6.15 -67.97 38.72
CA PRO A 366 -6.14 -68.56 37.36
C PRO A 366 -7.32 -68.08 36.47
N PRO A 367 -7.52 -68.60 35.23
CA PRO A 367 -6.60 -69.36 34.35
C PRO A 367 -6.44 -68.73 32.94
N ALA A 368 -5.65 -69.39 32.08
CA ALA A 368 -5.74 -69.29 30.60
C ALA A 368 -6.89 -70.22 30.07
N PRO A 369 -6.96 -70.81 28.83
CA PRO A 369 -5.89 -71.45 28.03
C PRO A 369 -6.03 -71.21 26.49
N PRO A 370 -5.85 -72.16 25.53
CA PRO A 370 -4.59 -72.21 24.76
C PRO A 370 -4.69 -72.49 23.23
N ALA A 371 -3.52 -72.55 22.58
CA ALA A 371 -3.16 -73.43 21.43
C ALA A 371 -3.81 -73.20 20.03
N ALA A 372 -3.19 -73.59 18.90
CA ALA A 372 -1.77 -73.81 18.55
C ALA A 372 -1.61 -74.05 17.02
N ARG A 373 -0.41 -73.72 16.45
CA ARG A 373 0.09 -74.12 15.09
C ARG A 373 -0.76 -73.60 13.89
N SER A 374 -0.35 -73.62 12.61
CA SER A 374 0.94 -73.49 11.86
C SER A 374 0.59 -73.41 10.34
N MET A 375 1.40 -73.03 9.33
CA MET A 375 2.84 -72.80 9.11
C MET A 375 3.01 -71.67 8.02
N SER A 376 4.14 -70.95 7.83
CA SER A 376 5.32 -71.20 6.95
C SER A 376 5.03 -71.26 5.42
N VAL A 377 5.86 -70.82 4.44
CA VAL A 377 7.14 -70.04 4.38
C VAL A 377 7.13 -69.20 3.09
N GLN A 378 7.57 -67.92 3.12
CA GLN A 378 8.54 -67.33 2.17
C GLN A 378 8.99 -65.94 2.67
N ALA A 379 10.07 -65.41 2.09
CA ALA A 379 10.83 -64.28 2.65
C ALA A 379 11.14 -63.22 1.59
N ASP A 380 11.35 -61.98 2.04
CA ASP A 380 12.44 -61.11 1.58
C ASP A 380 12.68 -59.96 2.59
N LEU A 381 13.83 -59.29 2.45
CA LEU A 381 14.31 -58.14 3.23
C LEU A 381 14.56 -56.96 2.26
N PRO A 382 14.59 -55.67 2.68
CA PRO A 382 14.48 -55.12 4.03
C PRO A 382 13.54 -53.87 4.09
N THR A 383 13.94 -52.85 4.88
CA THR A 383 13.52 -51.43 4.92
C THR A 383 12.27 -50.99 5.69
N HIS A 384 12.52 -50.09 6.66
CA HIS A 384 11.64 -49.10 7.32
C HIS A 384 10.23 -49.50 7.79
N THR A 385 10.10 -49.74 9.09
CA THR A 385 8.92 -49.28 9.84
C THR A 385 8.95 -47.75 10.01
N PRO A 386 7.80 -47.06 9.95
CA PRO A 386 7.75 -45.60 10.10
C PRO A 386 7.78 -45.18 11.58
N THR A 387 8.61 -44.19 11.90
CA THR A 387 8.51 -43.38 13.13
C THR A 387 7.15 -42.66 13.18
N PRO A 388 6.54 -42.46 14.38
CA PRO A 388 5.37 -41.60 14.52
C PRO A 388 5.77 -40.10 14.43
N ASP A 389 6.13 -39.65 13.23
CA ASP A 389 6.47 -38.26 12.97
C ASP A 389 5.23 -37.37 12.98
N LYS A 390 5.10 -36.54 14.03
CA LYS A 390 5.19 -35.06 13.91
C LYS A 390 4.92 -34.37 15.26
N PRO A 391 5.63 -33.27 15.59
CA PRO A 391 5.26 -32.43 16.72
C PRO A 391 3.96 -31.67 16.44
N THR A 392 3.12 -31.46 17.46
CA THR A 392 1.76 -30.88 17.38
C THR A 392 1.71 -29.56 16.59
N ARG A 393 2.77 -28.75 16.67
CA ARG A 393 2.93 -27.49 15.92
C ARG A 393 2.96 -27.68 14.40
N GLN A 394 3.53 -28.77 13.89
CA GLN A 394 3.49 -29.08 12.46
C GLN A 394 2.11 -29.58 12.02
N GLN A 395 1.39 -30.30 12.89
CA GLN A 395 0.02 -30.73 12.61
C GLN A 395 -0.92 -29.52 12.52
N ALA A 396 -0.83 -28.57 13.44
CA ALA A 396 -1.55 -27.29 13.37
C ALA A 396 -1.19 -26.47 12.11
N GLN A 397 0.10 -26.41 11.73
CA GLN A 397 0.53 -25.76 10.47
C GLN A 397 0.00 -26.47 9.22
N GLN A 398 -0.11 -27.81 9.24
CA GLN A 398 -0.66 -28.58 8.14
C GLN A 398 -2.18 -28.39 8.02
N VAL A 399 -2.91 -28.36 9.14
CA VAL A 399 -4.35 -28.02 9.19
C VAL A 399 -4.60 -26.60 8.67
N MET A 400 -3.80 -25.61 9.09
CA MET A 400 -3.91 -24.23 8.56
C MET A 400 -3.60 -24.16 7.06
N ARG A 401 -2.59 -24.89 6.56
CA ARG A 401 -2.30 -24.96 5.12
C ARG A 401 -3.45 -25.60 4.34
N ASP A 402 -4.01 -26.69 4.84
CA ASP A 402 -5.18 -27.35 4.25
C ASP A 402 -6.40 -26.42 4.19
N LEU A 403 -6.66 -25.65 5.26
CA LEU A 403 -7.72 -24.64 5.28
C LEU A 403 -7.46 -23.53 4.25
N LEU A 404 -6.24 -22.97 4.20
CA LEU A 404 -5.89 -21.94 3.22
C LEU A 404 -6.00 -22.45 1.77
N CYS A 405 -5.55 -23.67 1.49
CA CYS A 405 -5.70 -24.31 0.18
C CYS A 405 -7.19 -24.52 -0.18
N LYS A 406 -8.01 -25.01 0.76
CA LYS A 406 -9.47 -25.19 0.56
C LYS A 406 -10.20 -23.85 0.35
N VAL A 407 -9.76 -22.77 1.01
CA VAL A 407 -10.27 -21.40 0.80
C VAL A 407 -9.85 -20.83 -0.55
N VAL A 408 -8.60 -21.02 -0.99
CA VAL A 408 -8.17 -20.59 -2.34
C VAL A 408 -8.94 -21.35 -3.43
N LEU A 409 -9.18 -22.66 -3.23
CA LEU A 409 -9.99 -23.48 -4.14
C LEU A 409 -11.49 -23.14 -4.11
N SER A 410 -12.03 -22.64 -3.00
CA SER A 410 -13.41 -22.15 -2.97
C SER A 410 -13.53 -20.79 -3.67
N PHE A 411 -12.58 -19.87 -3.48
CA PHE A 411 -12.55 -18.57 -4.18
C PHE A 411 -12.49 -18.71 -5.71
N THR A 412 -11.66 -19.62 -6.24
CA THR A 412 -11.63 -19.87 -7.69
C THR A 412 -12.94 -20.50 -8.20
N ARG A 413 -13.63 -21.30 -7.38
CA ARG A 413 -14.97 -21.83 -7.69
C ARG A 413 -16.06 -20.75 -7.64
N VAL A 414 -16.04 -19.85 -6.65
CA VAL A 414 -17.00 -18.73 -6.53
C VAL A 414 -16.96 -17.84 -7.78
N ASN A 415 -15.77 -17.58 -8.32
CA ASN A 415 -15.60 -16.72 -9.50
C ASN A 415 -16.16 -17.32 -10.81
N HIS A 416 -16.53 -18.61 -10.84
CA HIS A 416 -16.95 -19.32 -12.07
C HIS A 416 -18.29 -20.08 -11.94
N SER A 417 -18.91 -20.10 -10.76
CA SER A 417 -20.14 -20.86 -10.48
C SER A 417 -21.39 -19.98 -10.46
N THR A 418 -22.56 -20.55 -10.75
CA THR A 418 -23.82 -19.80 -10.82
C THR A 418 -24.89 -20.31 -9.85
N GLY A 419 -25.52 -19.39 -9.11
CA GLY A 419 -26.79 -19.59 -8.40
C GLY A 419 -26.81 -20.73 -7.38
N GLN A 420 -27.18 -21.93 -7.83
CA GLN A 420 -27.34 -23.12 -6.98
C GLN A 420 -26.00 -23.66 -6.47
N GLU A 421 -24.97 -23.68 -7.31
CA GLU A 421 -23.63 -24.13 -6.92
C GLU A 421 -23.05 -23.26 -5.80
N LEU A 422 -23.32 -21.95 -5.83
CA LEU A 422 -22.83 -20.98 -4.85
C LEU A 422 -23.53 -21.16 -3.48
N LYS A 423 -24.81 -21.59 -3.47
CA LYS A 423 -25.49 -22.02 -2.24
C LYS A 423 -24.86 -23.28 -1.65
N LYS A 424 -24.68 -24.32 -2.48
CA LYS A 424 -24.04 -25.57 -2.05
C LYS A 424 -22.61 -25.33 -1.54
N LEU A 425 -21.83 -24.48 -2.20
CA LEU A 425 -20.48 -24.12 -1.77
C LEU A 425 -20.46 -23.36 -0.43
N ASN A 426 -21.48 -22.55 -0.13
CA ASN A 426 -21.65 -21.94 1.19
C ASN A 426 -22.00 -22.98 2.26
N GLU A 427 -22.88 -23.94 1.95
CA GLU A 427 -23.23 -25.06 2.85
C GLU A 427 -21.99 -25.94 3.15
N ASP A 428 -21.25 -26.33 2.10
CA ASP A 428 -19.98 -27.03 2.19
C ASP A 428 -18.98 -26.23 3.06
N THR A 429 -18.82 -24.93 2.81
CA THR A 429 -17.90 -24.05 3.57
C THR A 429 -18.29 -23.95 5.05
N VAL A 430 -19.58 -23.83 5.37
CA VAL A 430 -20.08 -23.84 6.75
C VAL A 430 -19.84 -25.20 7.43
N SER A 431 -19.94 -26.31 6.68
CA SER A 431 -19.61 -27.64 7.20
C SER A 431 -18.10 -27.77 7.53
N ILE A 432 -17.23 -27.26 6.66
CA ILE A 432 -15.77 -27.27 6.82
C ILE A 432 -15.35 -26.42 8.02
N ILE A 433 -15.96 -25.24 8.21
CA ILE A 433 -15.70 -24.39 9.39
C ILE A 433 -16.15 -25.09 10.69
N LYS A 434 -17.31 -25.76 10.69
CA LYS A 434 -17.79 -26.54 11.84
C LYS A 434 -16.88 -27.74 12.14
N GLN A 435 -16.33 -28.40 11.11
CA GLN A 435 -15.36 -29.47 11.28
C GLN A 435 -14.04 -28.93 11.83
N HIS A 436 -13.44 -27.91 11.20
CA HIS A 436 -12.20 -27.30 11.67
C HIS A 436 -12.30 -26.82 13.13
N LYS A 437 -13.46 -26.30 13.57
CA LYS A 437 -13.66 -25.94 14.98
C LYS A 437 -13.54 -27.14 15.91
N ARG A 438 -14.13 -28.30 15.56
CA ARG A 438 -13.98 -29.55 16.33
C ARG A 438 -12.54 -30.06 16.29
N ASP A 439 -11.91 -30.04 15.12
CA ASP A 439 -10.54 -30.52 14.93
C ASP A 439 -9.54 -29.65 15.73
N SER A 440 -9.81 -28.35 15.86
CA SER A 440 -9.04 -27.44 16.72
C SER A 440 -9.26 -27.76 18.21
N GLN A 441 -10.51 -27.93 18.64
CA GLN A 441 -10.86 -28.29 20.02
C GLN A 441 -10.39 -29.70 20.42
N ALA A 442 -10.06 -30.57 19.46
CA ALA A 442 -9.44 -31.88 19.68
C ALA A 442 -7.90 -31.85 19.62
N ALA A 443 -7.30 -30.73 19.17
CA ALA A 443 -5.86 -30.52 19.09
C ALA A 443 -5.31 -29.62 20.22
N GLU A 444 -6.18 -28.89 20.92
CA GLU A 444 -5.87 -28.20 22.18
C GLU A 444 -5.75 -29.25 23.31
N PRO A 445 -4.57 -29.41 23.95
CA PRO A 445 -4.43 -30.29 25.11
C PRO A 445 -5.23 -29.70 26.28
N SER A 446 -6.06 -30.52 26.93
CA SER A 446 -6.88 -30.08 28.06
C SER A 446 -6.01 -29.63 29.24
N GLU A 447 -6.02 -28.35 29.55
CA GLU A 447 -5.34 -27.80 30.74
C GLU A 447 -5.93 -28.42 32.02
N PRO A 448 -5.09 -28.81 33.01
CA PRO A 448 -5.57 -29.31 34.28
C PRO A 448 -6.22 -28.16 35.06
N SER A 449 -7.50 -28.31 35.41
CA SER A 449 -8.25 -27.29 36.15
C SER A 449 -7.71 -27.15 37.58
N GLU A 450 -7.11 -26.00 37.89
CA GLU A 450 -6.75 -25.64 39.26
C GLU A 450 -8.01 -25.51 40.15
N PRO A 451 -7.94 -25.92 41.44
CA PRO A 451 -9.06 -25.81 42.36
C PRO A 451 -9.31 -24.34 42.72
N ARG A 452 -10.58 -23.94 42.81
CA ARG A 452 -10.95 -22.64 43.39
C ARG A 452 -10.82 -22.71 44.91
N GLU A 453 -10.03 -21.83 45.50
CA GLU A 453 -10.14 -21.50 46.92
C GLU A 453 -11.40 -20.67 47.18
N GLU A 454 -12.01 -20.84 48.34
CA GLU A 454 -13.19 -20.11 48.79
C GLU A 454 -12.79 -18.90 49.67
N GLN A 455 -13.34 -17.72 49.36
CA GLN A 455 -13.41 -16.56 50.25
C GLN A 455 -14.46 -15.54 49.75
#